data_AF-A0A7S2IQ52-F1
#
_entry.id   AF-A0A7S2IQ52-F1
#
_cell.length_a   1.000
_cell.length_b   1.000
_cell.length_c   1.000
_cell.angle_alpha   90.00
_cell.angle_beta   90.00
_cell.angle_gamma   90.00
#
_symmetry.space_group_name_H-M   'P 1'
#
loop_
_entity.id
_entity.type
_entity.pdbx_description
1 polymer ?
#
loop_
_entity_poly.entity_id
_entity_poly.type
_entity_poly.pdbx_seq_one_letter_code
_entity_poly.pdbx_strand_id
1 'polypeptide(L)'
;AEKPAAADKAEPAAKSAASKDATPKGAKAKDAPQKEPEGGKGKADEAVAKLAEEAQQKLADDERDEKGRRDLREKNREISASGPKLSGNRDKSIARVTKFQNKLKLFKGESEYSAVEKDIDGVDASKYVSELADCVMEAAGTSLKLKELAAGAKVCTRLRGTYDEFSVHLSKALKKAFDATPAADLNRRRFLLRFCVELCLVDCIPAAASPLVDIMRELTDIALPEETLITNFTIISSLAQKHAVPCFNIVPAKQKAYEEALGRAWCERSCVLDDALRLQLMQFVIHAYETSAAGLLQTAHSRLVEQEKVNSKLRVDKGAVDAENQLKHEQLKEAFTKLQTTLSTLSECLNQPMPKAEEEDPNASRIGQATEKVEEKIEDELPMIWEDNEQQRYYEEVMDAKDVIPAVLLQTGKKEAEKTEAAEGEDTMTPKPSLTEEEKKEELEAKKEARAQLASDFELYLARAAKAESAKQVDDIVIEFFHEYNTKGNRRALAQQLFGVPRHKQHLLAPHSRIVATVAPYMKDVPNYIMTGLQQELEYMLKEKDPVLIEAKVRTVRYLCELCKFKVCPPGVVLDMFKEFCDDFSHHHAELCAHVLQSC
;
A
#
# COMPACT_ATOMS: atom_id res chain seq x y z
N ALA A 1 75.98 33.91 -5.20
CA ALA A 1 76.04 33.38 -3.83
C ALA A 1 75.56 31.94 -3.88
N GLU A 2 76.52 31.05 -3.63
CA GLU A 2 76.54 29.60 -3.40
C GLU A 2 75.31 28.70 -3.69
N LYS A 3 75.58 27.76 -4.61
CA LYS A 3 75.16 26.35 -4.68
C LYS A 3 76.23 25.49 -3.92
N PRO A 4 76.22 24.12 -3.90
CA PRO A 4 75.16 23.08 -3.96
C PRO A 4 75.46 21.82 -3.08
N ALA A 5 74.61 20.77 -3.14
CA ALA A 5 74.96 19.33 -3.36
C ALA A 5 73.66 18.48 -3.25
N ALA A 6 73.11 17.72 -4.21
CA ALA A 6 73.58 16.81 -5.28
C ALA A 6 73.67 15.32 -4.86
N ALA A 7 73.19 14.46 -5.79
CA ALA A 7 73.42 13.02 -5.98
C ALA A 7 72.33 12.05 -5.46
N ASP A 8 71.94 10.97 -6.16
CA ASP A 8 71.98 10.57 -7.58
C ASP A 8 71.09 9.30 -7.72
N LYS A 9 70.79 8.95 -8.96
CA LYS A 9 69.97 7.84 -9.49
C LYS A 9 70.37 6.43 -9.03
N ALA A 10 69.44 5.47 -9.11
CA ALA A 10 69.46 4.33 -10.07
C ALA A 10 68.48 3.19 -9.71
N GLU A 11 67.69 2.78 -10.70
CA GLU A 11 67.08 1.45 -10.84
C GLU A 11 68.19 0.38 -11.08
N PRO A 12 67.97 -0.93 -10.82
CA PRO A 12 67.57 -1.78 -11.95
C PRO A 12 66.74 -3.04 -11.60
N ALA A 13 66.39 -3.75 -12.67
CA ALA A 13 65.50 -4.89 -12.80
C ALA A 13 66.06 -6.29 -12.44
N ALA A 14 65.11 -7.24 -12.34
CA ALA A 14 65.10 -8.56 -12.99
C ALA A 14 65.61 -9.85 -12.28
N LYS A 15 64.77 -10.89 -12.42
CA LYS A 15 65.02 -12.36 -12.50
C LYS A 15 65.37 -13.08 -11.18
N SER A 16 65.11 -14.37 -10.96
CA SER A 16 64.27 -15.46 -11.51
C SER A 16 64.74 -16.74 -10.78
N ALA A 17 63.86 -17.74 -10.64
CA ALA A 17 64.15 -19.19 -10.71
C ALA A 17 64.23 -20.06 -9.42
N ALA A 18 63.73 -21.29 -9.65
CA ALA A 18 63.95 -22.59 -8.99
C ALA A 18 63.02 -22.96 -7.81
N SER A 19 62.02 -23.84 -7.98
CA SER A 19 62.06 -25.34 -8.05
C SER A 19 62.39 -25.97 -6.69
N LYS A 20 61.77 -27.03 -6.14
CA LYS A 20 61.04 -28.20 -6.66
C LYS A 20 60.49 -29.00 -5.46
N ASP A 21 59.45 -29.80 -5.71
CA ASP A 21 59.09 -31.10 -5.11
C ASP A 21 59.21 -31.37 -3.60
N ALA A 22 58.09 -31.79 -2.97
CA ALA A 22 57.91 -33.18 -2.50
C ALA A 22 56.52 -33.36 -1.82
N THR A 23 55.74 -34.33 -2.32
CA THR A 23 54.59 -34.93 -1.60
C THR A 23 55.08 -35.91 -0.53
N PRO A 24 54.25 -36.24 0.48
CA PRO A 24 53.70 -37.60 0.46
C PRO A 24 52.26 -37.76 1.02
N LYS A 25 51.49 -38.61 0.31
CA LYS A 25 50.63 -39.72 0.79
C LYS A 25 49.66 -39.49 1.99
N GLY A 26 48.36 -39.37 1.63
CA GLY A 26 47.32 -40.41 1.83
C GLY A 26 46.84 -40.77 3.24
N ALA A 27 45.56 -40.50 3.53
CA ALA A 27 44.72 -41.33 4.41
C ALA A 27 43.20 -41.09 4.19
N LYS A 28 42.57 -42.09 3.54
CA LYS A 28 41.21 -42.63 3.70
C LYS A 28 40.00 -41.70 3.93
N ALA A 29 39.11 -41.78 2.96
CA ALA A 29 37.69 -41.48 3.02
C ALA A 29 36.97 -42.13 4.22
N LYS A 30 36.03 -41.37 4.79
CA LYS A 30 34.79 -41.89 5.37
C LYS A 30 33.64 -41.08 4.75
N ASP A 31 32.92 -41.72 3.84
CA ASP A 31 31.60 -41.30 3.39
C ASP A 31 30.65 -41.23 4.57
N ALA A 32 30.04 -40.07 4.76
CA ALA A 32 28.75 -39.92 5.42
C ALA A 32 27.87 -39.10 4.46
N PRO A 33 26.75 -39.63 3.94
CA PRO A 33 25.90 -38.87 3.05
C PRO A 33 25.15 -37.81 3.87
N GLN A 34 25.65 -36.57 3.83
CA GLN A 34 24.82 -35.41 4.16
C GLN A 34 23.80 -35.25 3.03
N LYS A 35 22.55 -35.60 3.31
CA LYS A 35 21.40 -35.18 2.53
C LYS A 35 21.35 -33.65 2.55
N GLU A 36 21.79 -33.02 1.46
CA GLU A 36 21.39 -31.66 1.14
C GLU A 36 19.86 -31.60 0.97
N PRO A 37 19.19 -30.51 1.37
CA PRO A 37 17.75 -30.38 1.19
C PRO A 37 17.46 -30.16 -0.30
N GLU A 38 16.99 -31.19 -0.99
CA GLU A 38 16.59 -31.17 -2.42
C GLU A 38 15.43 -30.20 -2.75
N GLY A 39 14.89 -29.46 -1.77
CA GLY A 39 13.80 -28.50 -1.96
C GLY A 39 14.20 -27.12 -2.52
N GLY A 40 15.49 -26.80 -2.61
CA GLY A 40 15.98 -25.48 -3.06
C GLY A 40 16.28 -25.35 -4.55
N LYS A 41 16.82 -26.41 -5.18
CA LYS A 41 17.23 -26.39 -6.61
C LYS A 41 16.03 -26.24 -7.55
N GLY A 42 14.94 -26.97 -7.30
CA GLY A 42 13.75 -26.90 -8.15
C GLY A 42 13.10 -25.51 -8.24
N LYS A 43 13.12 -24.72 -7.15
CA LYS A 43 12.57 -23.35 -7.15
C LYS A 43 13.49 -22.34 -7.87
N ALA A 44 14.80 -22.51 -7.75
CA ALA A 44 15.77 -21.68 -8.47
C ALA A 44 15.73 -21.97 -9.98
N ASP A 45 15.66 -23.25 -10.36
CA ASP A 45 15.55 -23.69 -11.75
C ASP A 45 14.23 -23.23 -12.38
N GLU A 46 13.12 -23.24 -11.64
CA GLU A 46 11.83 -22.71 -12.10
C GLU A 46 11.86 -21.18 -12.29
N ALA A 47 12.53 -20.44 -11.39
CA ALA A 47 12.66 -18.99 -11.49
C ALA A 47 13.52 -18.57 -12.69
N VAL A 48 14.62 -19.30 -12.95
CA VAL A 48 15.48 -19.08 -14.12
C VAL A 48 14.73 -19.41 -15.41
N ALA A 49 13.94 -20.49 -15.44
CA ALA A 49 13.13 -20.85 -16.60
C ALA A 49 12.06 -19.79 -16.91
N LYS A 50 11.35 -19.27 -15.90
CA LYS A 50 10.38 -18.16 -16.07
C LYS A 50 11.04 -16.89 -16.60
N LEU A 51 12.23 -16.56 -16.09
CA LEU A 51 12.97 -15.38 -16.55
C LEU A 51 13.42 -15.54 -18.01
N ALA A 52 13.85 -16.73 -18.42
CA ALA A 52 14.23 -17.01 -19.80
C ALA A 52 13.03 -16.94 -20.77
N GLU A 53 11.85 -17.43 -20.35
CA GLU A 53 10.61 -17.32 -21.13
C GLU A 53 10.17 -15.85 -21.29
N GLU A 54 10.18 -15.07 -20.19
CA GLU A 54 9.89 -13.62 -20.24
C GLU A 54 10.89 -12.90 -21.16
N ALA A 55 12.19 -13.23 -21.05
CA ALA A 55 13.25 -12.67 -21.86
C ALA A 55 13.05 -12.96 -23.35
N GLN A 56 12.68 -14.19 -23.70
CA GLN A 56 12.48 -14.61 -25.09
C GLN A 56 11.30 -13.88 -25.74
N GLN A 57 10.18 -13.75 -25.02
CA GLN A 57 9.02 -12.99 -25.51
C GLN A 57 9.36 -11.51 -25.71
N LYS A 58 10.05 -10.89 -24.73
CA LYS A 58 10.44 -9.48 -24.82
C LYS A 58 11.42 -9.20 -25.96
N LEU A 59 12.36 -10.11 -26.17
CA LEU A 59 13.31 -10.02 -27.27
C LEU A 59 12.60 -10.10 -28.63
N ALA A 60 11.66 -11.02 -28.81
CA ALA A 60 10.90 -11.15 -30.05
C ALA A 60 10.05 -9.89 -30.34
N ASP A 61 9.46 -9.28 -29.31
CA ASP A 61 8.72 -8.02 -29.44
C ASP A 61 9.64 -6.86 -29.86
N ASP A 62 10.81 -6.71 -29.23
CA ASP A 62 11.75 -5.64 -29.57
C ASP A 62 12.39 -5.84 -30.96
N GLU A 63 12.68 -7.08 -31.36
CA GLU A 63 13.16 -7.40 -32.72
C GLU A 63 12.13 -7.01 -33.79
N ARG A 64 10.85 -7.29 -33.55
CA ARG A 64 9.75 -6.89 -34.45
C ARG A 64 9.66 -5.37 -34.54
N ASP A 65 9.71 -4.68 -33.40
CA ASP A 65 9.58 -3.24 -33.33
C ASP A 65 10.77 -2.53 -34.03
N GLU A 66 12.01 -2.97 -33.77
CA GLU A 66 13.21 -2.43 -34.41
C GLU A 66 13.24 -2.69 -35.92
N LYS A 67 12.80 -3.88 -36.36
CA LYS A 67 12.65 -4.15 -37.81
C LYS A 67 11.65 -3.17 -38.43
N GLY A 68 10.49 -2.99 -37.83
CA GLY A 68 9.49 -2.03 -38.31
C GLY A 68 10.02 -0.59 -38.36
N ARG A 69 10.76 -0.15 -37.33
CA ARG A 69 11.39 1.18 -37.32
C ARG A 69 12.41 1.34 -38.44
N ARG A 70 13.25 0.33 -38.70
CA ARG A 70 14.24 0.35 -39.79
C ARG A 70 13.56 0.47 -41.15
N ASP A 71 12.55 -0.34 -41.43
CA ASP A 71 11.81 -0.32 -42.69
C ASP A 71 11.15 1.05 -42.95
N LEU A 72 10.59 1.67 -41.90
CA LEU A 72 9.99 3.01 -42.01
C LEU A 72 11.03 4.11 -42.18
N ARG A 73 12.17 3.99 -41.48
CA ARG A 73 13.27 4.96 -41.58
C ARG A 73 13.88 4.98 -42.97
N GLU A 74 14.11 3.82 -43.57
CA GLU A 74 14.61 3.72 -44.93
C GLU A 74 13.67 4.42 -45.91
N LYS A 75 12.36 4.16 -45.81
CA LYS A 75 11.33 4.86 -46.61
C LYS A 75 11.35 6.37 -46.41
N ASN A 76 11.47 6.86 -45.17
CA ASN A 76 11.52 8.31 -44.92
C ASN A 76 12.81 8.96 -45.45
N ARG A 77 13.93 8.24 -45.44
CA ARG A 77 15.18 8.69 -46.08
C ARG A 77 15.06 8.73 -47.60
N GLU A 78 14.43 7.72 -48.20
CA GLU A 78 14.11 7.72 -49.64
C GLU A 78 13.20 8.89 -50.01
N ILE A 79 12.14 9.14 -49.24
CA ILE A 79 11.23 10.28 -49.43
C ILE A 79 12.00 11.61 -49.37
N SER A 80 12.95 11.73 -48.44
CA SER A 80 13.78 12.93 -48.30
C SER A 80 14.69 13.15 -49.50
N ALA A 81 15.18 12.08 -50.13
CA ALA A 81 16.00 12.14 -51.32
C ALA A 81 15.17 12.38 -52.60
N SER A 82 14.00 11.75 -52.73
CA SER A 82 13.18 11.81 -53.95
C SER A 82 12.14 12.94 -53.96
N GLY A 83 11.90 13.57 -52.82
CA GLY A 83 10.79 14.48 -52.57
C GLY A 83 9.43 13.76 -52.44
N PRO A 84 8.42 14.45 -51.89
CA PRO A 84 7.05 13.95 -51.87
C PRO A 84 6.49 13.78 -53.28
N LYS A 85 5.74 12.69 -53.52
CA LYS A 85 5.17 12.38 -54.84
C LYS A 85 3.65 12.39 -54.77
N LEU A 86 3.06 13.49 -55.24
CA LEU A 86 1.66 13.52 -55.65
C LEU A 86 1.55 13.00 -57.08
N SER A 87 1.22 11.71 -57.25
CA SER A 87 0.99 11.11 -58.57
C SER A 87 -0.47 10.69 -58.75
N GLY A 88 -0.96 10.81 -59.99
CA GLY A 88 -2.26 10.28 -60.43
C GLY A 88 -3.42 11.28 -60.44
N ASN A 89 -4.55 10.85 -61.01
CA ASN A 89 -5.79 11.64 -61.07
C ASN A 89 -6.56 11.47 -59.75
N ARG A 90 -6.29 12.35 -58.78
CA ARG A 90 -6.81 12.29 -57.40
C ARG A 90 -8.04 13.18 -57.21
N ASP A 91 -8.91 12.77 -56.27
CA ASP A 91 -10.12 13.51 -55.93
C ASP A 91 -9.79 14.74 -55.05
N LYS A 92 -10.21 15.92 -55.51
CA LYS A 92 -10.01 17.23 -54.86
C LYS A 92 -11.28 17.75 -54.18
N SER A 93 -12.37 16.98 -54.23
CA SER A 93 -13.65 17.41 -53.65
C SER A 93 -13.53 17.57 -52.14
N ILE A 94 -14.04 18.68 -51.64
CA ILE A 94 -14.02 18.99 -50.20
C ILE A 94 -14.68 17.87 -49.41
N ALA A 95 -15.79 17.30 -49.90
CA ALA A 95 -16.47 16.18 -49.26
C ALA A 95 -15.54 14.96 -49.08
N ARG A 96 -14.70 14.65 -50.07
CA ARG A 96 -13.75 13.54 -49.99
C ARG A 96 -12.61 13.84 -49.03
N VAL A 97 -12.06 15.06 -49.07
CA VAL A 97 -11.03 15.53 -48.12
C VAL A 97 -11.55 15.49 -46.68
N THR A 98 -12.75 15.99 -46.41
CA THR A 98 -13.37 15.97 -45.08
C THR A 98 -13.61 14.55 -44.59
N LYS A 99 -14.05 13.63 -45.47
CA LYS A 99 -14.20 12.21 -45.12
C LYS A 99 -12.86 11.57 -44.75
N PHE A 100 -11.80 11.92 -45.48
CA PHE A 100 -10.44 11.47 -45.17
C PHE A 100 -9.94 12.02 -43.83
N GLN A 101 -10.12 13.32 -43.56
CA GLN A 101 -9.80 13.97 -42.28
C GLN A 101 -10.52 13.27 -41.11
N ASN A 102 -11.82 13.03 -41.22
CA ASN A 102 -12.59 12.33 -40.19
C ASN A 102 -12.08 10.91 -39.93
N LYS A 103 -11.62 10.22 -40.98
CA LYS A 103 -11.02 8.89 -40.84
C LYS A 103 -9.68 8.95 -40.11
N LEU A 104 -8.85 9.96 -40.38
CA LEU A 104 -7.59 10.17 -39.65
C LEU A 104 -7.83 10.45 -38.16
N LYS A 105 -8.80 11.32 -37.83
CA LYS A 105 -9.18 11.65 -36.43
C LYS A 105 -9.61 10.43 -35.62
N LEU A 106 -10.25 9.46 -36.29
CA LEU A 106 -10.82 8.27 -35.67
C LEU A 106 -9.94 7.02 -35.85
N PHE A 107 -8.72 7.18 -36.36
CA PHE A 107 -7.83 6.05 -36.65
C PHE A 107 -7.44 5.31 -35.37
N LYS A 108 -7.65 3.98 -35.33
CA LYS A 108 -7.45 3.14 -34.14
C LYS A 108 -6.26 2.20 -34.18
N GLY A 109 -5.58 2.06 -35.33
CA GLY A 109 -4.42 1.17 -35.44
C GLY A 109 -4.38 0.36 -36.74
N GLU A 110 -3.59 -0.71 -36.75
CA GLU A 110 -3.20 -1.43 -37.98
C GLU A 110 -4.39 -1.96 -38.79
N SER A 111 -5.49 -2.38 -38.16
CA SER A 111 -6.67 -2.90 -38.83
C SER A 111 -7.33 -1.91 -39.80
N GLU A 112 -7.21 -0.62 -39.52
CA GLU A 112 -7.80 0.46 -40.33
C GLU A 112 -6.80 1.04 -41.34
N TYR A 113 -5.53 0.63 -41.27
CA TYR A 113 -4.44 1.20 -42.07
C TYR A 113 -4.71 1.10 -43.57
N SER A 114 -5.14 -0.07 -44.07
CA SER A 114 -5.44 -0.27 -45.50
C SER A 114 -6.54 0.69 -46.01
N ALA A 115 -7.52 1.02 -45.17
CA ALA A 115 -8.59 1.93 -45.52
C ALA A 115 -8.14 3.41 -45.52
N VAL A 116 -7.15 3.76 -44.69
CA VAL A 116 -6.51 5.08 -44.67
C VAL A 116 -5.55 5.23 -45.86
N GLU A 117 -4.74 4.21 -46.14
CA GLU A 117 -3.79 4.18 -47.25
C GLU A 117 -4.46 4.40 -48.60
N LYS A 118 -5.62 3.75 -48.84
CA LYS A 118 -6.42 3.99 -50.05
C LYS A 118 -6.90 5.44 -50.19
N ASP A 119 -7.22 6.10 -49.07
CA ASP A 119 -7.59 7.52 -49.12
C ASP A 119 -6.35 8.41 -49.32
N ILE A 120 -5.20 8.07 -48.73
CA ILE A 120 -3.93 8.77 -49.00
C ILE A 120 -3.57 8.72 -50.49
N ASP A 121 -3.81 7.60 -51.16
CA ASP A 121 -3.51 7.45 -52.58
C ASP A 121 -4.56 8.10 -53.50
N GLY A 122 -5.82 8.14 -53.06
CA GLY A 122 -6.96 8.59 -53.88
C GLY A 122 -7.36 10.06 -53.72
N VAL A 123 -6.93 10.73 -52.66
CA VAL A 123 -7.33 12.11 -52.33
C VAL A 123 -6.16 13.07 -52.51
N ASP A 124 -6.44 14.27 -53.04
CA ASP A 124 -5.49 15.39 -53.07
C ASP A 124 -5.89 16.43 -52.02
N ALA A 125 -5.26 16.32 -50.86
CA ALA A 125 -5.43 17.23 -49.72
C ALA A 125 -4.26 18.22 -49.59
N SER A 126 -3.58 18.59 -50.69
CA SER A 126 -2.41 19.48 -50.66
C SER A 126 -2.67 20.87 -50.07
N LYS A 127 -3.93 21.32 -50.06
CA LYS A 127 -4.34 22.59 -49.43
C LYS A 127 -4.66 22.46 -47.92
N TYR A 128 -4.63 21.25 -47.38
CA TYR A 128 -5.11 20.92 -46.03
C TYR A 128 -4.04 20.20 -45.20
N VAL A 129 -2.76 20.32 -45.56
CA VAL A 129 -1.66 19.55 -44.94
C VAL A 129 -1.55 19.83 -43.44
N SER A 130 -1.72 21.09 -43.03
CA SER A 130 -1.80 21.48 -41.61
C SER A 130 -2.92 20.76 -40.88
N GLU A 131 -4.10 20.70 -41.49
CA GLU A 131 -5.28 20.06 -40.93
C GLU A 131 -5.13 18.55 -40.88
N LEU A 132 -4.44 17.93 -41.84
CA LEU A 132 -4.10 16.51 -41.77
C LEU A 132 -3.18 16.22 -40.58
N ALA A 133 -2.18 17.06 -40.33
CA ALA A 133 -1.32 16.94 -39.17
C ALA A 133 -2.11 17.08 -37.85
N ASP A 134 -3.00 18.07 -37.77
CA ASP A 134 -3.91 18.23 -36.63
C ASP A 134 -4.84 17.02 -36.46
N CYS A 135 -5.39 16.44 -37.54
CA CYS A 135 -6.23 15.24 -37.49
C CYS A 135 -5.48 14.04 -36.89
N VAL A 136 -4.20 13.86 -37.24
CA VAL A 136 -3.36 12.80 -36.65
C VAL A 136 -3.14 13.05 -35.16
N MET A 137 -2.92 14.30 -34.75
CA MET A 137 -2.74 14.66 -33.34
C MET A 137 -4.04 14.62 -32.51
N GLU A 138 -5.20 14.80 -33.15
CA GLU A 138 -6.50 14.59 -32.53
C GLU A 138 -6.70 13.11 -32.19
N ALA A 139 -6.25 12.19 -33.04
CA ALA A 139 -6.27 10.75 -32.80
C ALA A 139 -5.23 10.31 -31.76
N ALA A 140 -4.09 10.99 -31.69
CA ALA A 140 -2.95 10.66 -30.84
C ALA A 140 -3.31 10.69 -29.34
N GLY A 141 -3.31 9.52 -28.71
CA GLY A 141 -3.60 9.35 -27.29
C GLY A 141 -5.08 9.40 -26.93
N THR A 142 -5.98 9.48 -27.93
CA THR A 142 -7.44 9.45 -27.74
C THR A 142 -8.02 8.16 -28.34
N SER A 143 -7.93 7.99 -29.65
CA SER A 143 -8.32 6.79 -30.41
C SER A 143 -7.13 5.84 -30.59
N LEU A 144 -5.95 6.39 -30.91
CA LEU A 144 -4.67 5.68 -30.96
C LEU A 144 -4.11 5.46 -29.55
N LYS A 145 -3.89 4.20 -29.18
CA LYS A 145 -3.31 3.80 -27.89
C LYS A 145 -1.83 3.43 -28.03
N LEU A 146 -1.10 3.36 -26.91
CA LEU A 146 0.35 3.08 -26.88
C LEU A 146 0.80 1.83 -27.66
N LYS A 147 -0.03 0.81 -27.78
CA LYS A 147 0.27 -0.41 -28.54
C LYS A 147 0.25 -0.20 -30.08
N GLU A 148 -0.36 0.89 -30.54
CA GLU A 148 -0.58 1.20 -31.97
C GLU A 148 0.36 2.31 -32.48
N LEU A 149 1.41 2.66 -31.72
CA LEU A 149 2.38 3.70 -32.09
C LEU A 149 2.99 3.44 -33.48
N ALA A 150 3.33 2.18 -33.78
CA ALA A 150 3.89 1.79 -35.07
C ALA A 150 2.91 2.05 -36.24
N ALA A 151 1.62 1.77 -36.05
CA ALA A 151 0.59 2.04 -37.06
C ALA A 151 0.43 3.55 -37.30
N GLY A 152 0.47 4.36 -36.23
CA GLY A 152 0.49 5.81 -36.33
C GLY A 152 1.71 6.33 -37.11
N ALA A 153 2.90 5.82 -36.81
CA ALA A 153 4.14 6.20 -37.51
C ALA A 153 4.12 5.80 -39.00
N LYS A 154 3.49 4.66 -39.32
CA LYS A 154 3.28 4.20 -40.70
C LYS A 154 2.36 5.14 -41.49
N VAL A 155 1.27 5.60 -40.89
CA VAL A 155 0.38 6.63 -41.49
C VAL A 155 1.15 7.94 -41.71
N CYS A 156 1.89 8.42 -40.71
CA CYS A 156 2.70 9.64 -40.85
C CYS A 156 3.75 9.54 -41.97
N THR A 157 4.41 8.38 -42.10
CA THR A 157 5.39 8.09 -43.17
C THR A 157 4.74 8.17 -44.55
N ARG A 158 3.53 7.60 -44.73
CA ARG A 158 2.79 7.71 -45.99
C ARG A 158 2.35 9.14 -46.30
N LEU A 159 1.87 9.87 -45.30
CA LEU A 159 1.50 11.28 -45.43
C LEU A 159 2.70 12.15 -45.82
N ARG A 160 3.85 11.95 -45.17
CA ARG A 160 5.12 12.63 -45.53
C ARG A 160 5.57 12.32 -46.96
N GLY A 161 5.43 11.08 -47.41
CA GLY A 161 5.76 10.69 -48.79
C GLY A 161 4.83 11.27 -49.86
N THR A 162 3.65 11.73 -49.45
CA THR A 162 2.61 12.22 -50.37
C THR A 162 2.54 13.74 -50.39
N TYR A 163 2.57 14.37 -49.22
CA TYR A 163 2.34 15.80 -49.04
C TYR A 163 3.61 16.51 -48.59
N ASP A 164 3.95 17.59 -49.30
CA ASP A 164 5.06 18.46 -48.95
C ASP A 164 4.80 19.21 -47.63
N GLU A 165 5.87 19.56 -46.94
CA GLU A 165 5.86 20.23 -45.62
C GLU A 165 5.08 19.51 -44.49
N PHE A 166 4.54 18.31 -44.72
CA PHE A 166 3.76 17.57 -43.72
C PHE A 166 4.54 17.37 -42.41
N SER A 167 5.83 17.05 -42.50
CA SER A 167 6.69 16.88 -41.31
C SER A 167 6.80 18.16 -40.47
N VAL A 168 6.80 19.33 -41.09
CA VAL A 168 6.91 20.63 -40.40
C VAL A 168 5.61 20.93 -39.66
N HIS A 169 4.47 20.71 -40.31
CA HIS A 169 3.16 20.86 -39.69
C HIS A 169 2.93 19.83 -38.59
N LEU A 170 3.37 18.59 -38.78
CA LEU A 170 3.28 17.52 -37.77
C LEU A 170 4.06 17.87 -36.50
N SER A 171 5.28 18.40 -36.63
CA SER A 171 6.08 18.86 -35.48
C SER A 171 5.35 19.95 -34.67
N LYS A 172 4.81 20.98 -35.35
CA LYS A 172 4.06 22.06 -34.72
C LYS A 172 2.76 21.56 -34.06
N ALA A 173 2.01 20.71 -34.76
CA ALA A 173 0.78 20.12 -34.25
C ALA A 173 1.04 19.26 -33.00
N LEU A 174 2.16 18.52 -32.98
CA LEU A 174 2.55 17.69 -31.84
C LEU A 174 2.85 18.54 -30.61
N LYS A 175 3.67 19.59 -30.73
CA LYS A 175 3.95 20.49 -29.60
C LYS A 175 2.66 21.13 -29.08
N LYS A 176 1.84 21.66 -29.99
CA LYS A 176 0.53 22.23 -29.66
C LYS A 176 -0.37 21.23 -28.93
N ALA A 177 -0.41 19.98 -29.37
CA ALA A 177 -1.21 18.93 -28.73
C ALA A 177 -0.69 18.57 -27.33
N PHE A 178 0.63 18.54 -27.14
CA PHE A 178 1.24 18.31 -25.83
C PHE A 178 0.90 19.44 -24.85
N ASP A 179 1.03 20.70 -25.29
CA ASP A 179 0.78 21.89 -24.48
C ASP A 179 -0.69 22.05 -24.12
N ALA A 180 -1.59 21.69 -25.04
CA ALA A 180 -3.02 21.69 -24.82
C ALA A 180 -3.49 20.53 -23.91
N THR A 181 -2.65 19.52 -23.67
CA THR A 181 -3.02 18.36 -22.84
C THR A 181 -2.81 18.69 -21.35
N PRO A 182 -3.87 18.66 -20.53
CA PRO A 182 -3.77 18.94 -19.10
C PRO A 182 -2.75 18.05 -18.39
N ALA A 183 -2.08 18.58 -17.36
CA ALA A 183 -1.11 17.81 -16.57
C ALA A 183 -1.72 16.53 -15.93
N ALA A 184 -3.02 16.54 -15.65
CA ALA A 184 -3.75 15.38 -15.12
C ALA A 184 -3.97 14.25 -16.15
N ASP A 185 -3.92 14.52 -17.47
CA ASP A 185 -4.10 13.50 -18.51
C ASP A 185 -2.77 12.80 -18.83
N LEU A 186 -2.39 11.90 -17.91
CA LEU A 186 -1.11 11.18 -17.98
C LEU A 186 -1.02 10.27 -19.20
N ASN A 187 -2.14 9.67 -19.59
CA ASN A 187 -2.16 8.68 -20.67
C ASN A 187 -1.89 9.36 -22.01
N ARG A 188 -2.52 10.50 -22.27
CA ARG A 188 -2.27 11.26 -23.49
C ARG A 188 -0.88 11.87 -23.51
N ARG A 189 -0.38 12.44 -22.39
CA ARG A 189 1.00 12.96 -22.32
C ARG A 189 2.06 11.87 -22.56
N ARG A 190 1.88 10.67 -21.97
CA ARG A 190 2.74 9.49 -22.24
C ARG A 190 2.71 9.08 -23.71
N PHE A 191 1.52 9.07 -24.32
CA PHE A 191 1.38 8.76 -25.73
C PHE A 191 2.11 9.77 -26.59
N LEU A 192 1.86 11.07 -26.40
CA LEU A 192 2.44 12.13 -27.21
C LEU A 192 3.98 12.17 -27.10
N LEU A 193 4.53 11.99 -25.90
CA LEU A 193 5.99 11.91 -25.71
C LEU A 193 6.59 10.71 -26.45
N ARG A 194 6.04 9.50 -26.25
CA ARG A 194 6.53 8.29 -26.94
C ARG A 194 6.32 8.37 -28.45
N PHE A 195 5.23 8.98 -28.91
CA PHE A 195 4.96 9.15 -30.33
C PHE A 195 5.92 10.16 -30.97
N CYS A 196 6.25 11.25 -30.26
CA CYS A 196 7.29 12.18 -30.69
C CYS A 196 8.62 11.47 -30.90
N VAL A 197 9.02 10.62 -29.94
CA VAL A 197 10.22 9.80 -30.03
C VAL A 197 10.14 8.83 -31.21
N GLU A 198 9.05 8.08 -31.37
CA GLU A 198 8.88 7.15 -32.49
C GLU A 198 9.00 7.85 -33.85
N LEU A 199 8.40 9.03 -34.00
CA LEU A 199 8.51 9.84 -35.22
C LEU A 199 9.94 10.30 -35.51
N CYS A 200 10.75 10.56 -34.47
CA CYS A 200 12.18 10.84 -34.62
C CYS A 200 12.95 9.57 -34.99
N LEU A 201 12.63 8.42 -34.37
CA LEU A 201 13.31 7.15 -34.63
C LEU A 201 13.08 6.63 -36.04
N VAL A 202 11.93 6.90 -36.65
CA VAL A 202 11.67 6.58 -38.06
C VAL A 202 12.08 7.71 -39.02
N ASP A 203 12.71 8.77 -38.51
CA ASP A 203 13.09 9.95 -39.29
C ASP A 203 11.90 10.59 -40.04
N CYS A 204 10.68 10.45 -39.51
CA CYS A 204 9.47 11.11 -40.03
C CYS A 204 9.39 12.57 -39.56
N ILE A 205 9.97 12.89 -38.40
CA ILE A 205 10.31 14.25 -38.00
C ILE A 205 11.83 14.25 -37.79
N PRO A 206 12.60 15.04 -38.54
CA PRO A 206 14.04 15.14 -38.31
C PRO A 206 14.32 15.60 -36.88
N ALA A 207 15.32 15.00 -36.23
CA ALA A 207 15.66 15.26 -34.84
C ALA A 207 15.86 16.76 -34.53
N ALA A 208 16.48 17.52 -35.44
CA ALA A 208 16.71 18.97 -35.30
C ALA A 208 15.42 19.81 -35.36
N ALA A 209 14.35 19.30 -35.97
CA ALA A 209 13.05 19.97 -36.10
C ALA A 209 12.01 19.41 -35.12
N SER A 210 12.41 18.51 -34.23
CA SER A 210 11.54 17.84 -33.28
C SER A 210 11.29 18.71 -32.04
N PRO A 211 10.06 18.74 -31.50
CA PRO A 211 9.78 19.42 -30.23
C PRO A 211 10.25 18.63 -29.00
N LEU A 212 10.94 17.48 -29.20
CA LEU A 212 11.34 16.57 -28.14
C LEU A 212 12.20 17.26 -27.05
N VAL A 213 13.11 18.15 -27.44
CA VAL A 213 13.96 18.90 -26.49
C VAL A 213 13.11 19.78 -25.59
N ASP A 214 12.16 20.51 -26.17
CA ASP A 214 11.29 21.42 -25.44
C ASP A 214 10.37 20.66 -24.48
N ILE A 215 9.76 19.58 -24.96
CA ILE A 215 8.91 18.70 -24.15
C ILE A 215 9.70 18.09 -23.00
N MET A 216 10.90 17.59 -23.25
CA MET A 216 11.72 16.98 -22.21
C MET A 216 12.16 18.02 -21.18
N ARG A 217 12.58 19.21 -21.61
CA ARG A 217 12.94 20.33 -20.72
C ARG A 217 11.77 20.72 -19.80
N GLU A 218 10.55 20.80 -20.33
CA GLU A 218 9.34 21.09 -19.55
C GLU A 218 9.02 19.98 -18.54
N LEU A 219 9.21 18.71 -18.92
CA LEU A 219 8.94 17.58 -18.02
C LEU A 219 9.99 17.46 -16.90
N THR A 220 11.23 17.87 -17.16
CA THR A 220 12.36 17.79 -16.23
C THR A 220 12.63 19.09 -15.47
N ASP A 221 11.73 20.07 -15.54
CA ASP A 221 11.90 21.34 -14.83
C ASP A 221 11.73 21.12 -13.31
N ILE A 222 12.83 21.24 -12.59
CA ILE A 222 12.90 21.05 -11.13
C ILE A 222 12.22 22.19 -10.35
N ALA A 223 11.90 23.31 -11.00
CA ALA A 223 11.16 24.41 -10.38
C ALA A 223 9.64 24.14 -10.29
N LEU A 224 9.16 23.04 -10.89
CA LEU A 224 7.76 22.66 -10.84
C LEU A 224 7.33 22.22 -9.42
N PRO A 225 6.02 22.35 -9.09
CA PRO A 225 5.48 21.79 -7.87
C PRO A 225 5.78 20.28 -7.73
N GLU A 226 5.97 19.84 -6.49
CA GLU A 226 6.30 18.45 -6.12
C GLU A 226 5.39 17.42 -6.82
N GLU A 227 4.07 17.62 -6.74
CA GLU A 227 3.06 16.73 -7.31
C GLU A 227 3.18 16.62 -8.84
N THR A 228 3.47 17.74 -9.50
CA THR A 228 3.68 17.81 -10.95
C THR A 228 4.97 17.09 -11.34
N LEU A 229 6.04 17.25 -10.57
CA LEU A 229 7.33 16.62 -10.84
C LEU A 229 7.26 15.09 -10.65
N ILE A 230 6.61 14.62 -9.58
CA ILE A 230 6.30 13.19 -9.37
C ILE A 230 5.53 12.63 -10.57
N THR A 231 4.52 13.36 -11.01
CA THR A 231 3.70 13.00 -12.16
C THR A 231 4.53 12.91 -13.44
N ASN A 232 5.38 13.91 -13.70
CA ASN A 232 6.29 13.94 -14.84
C ASN A 232 7.28 12.78 -14.82
N PHE A 233 7.81 12.41 -13.65
CA PHE A 233 8.64 11.21 -13.53
C PHE A 233 7.92 9.93 -13.94
N THR A 234 6.61 9.81 -13.70
CA THR A 234 5.85 8.66 -14.23
C THR A 234 5.78 8.66 -15.77
N ILE A 235 5.77 9.83 -16.41
CA ILE A 235 5.76 10.00 -17.87
C ILE A 235 7.14 9.66 -18.44
N ILE A 236 8.20 10.18 -17.82
CA ILE A 236 9.59 9.90 -18.20
C ILE A 236 9.93 8.42 -17.99
N SER A 237 9.47 7.82 -16.89
CA SER A 237 9.64 6.39 -16.60
C SER A 237 9.02 5.53 -17.70
N SER A 238 7.80 5.87 -18.12
CA SER A 238 7.17 5.26 -19.28
C SER A 238 8.05 5.39 -20.54
N LEU A 239 8.60 6.57 -20.85
CA LEU A 239 9.51 6.70 -22.00
C LEU A 239 10.74 5.79 -21.86
N ALA A 240 11.43 5.85 -20.72
CA ALA A 240 12.68 5.14 -20.46
C ALA A 240 12.51 3.61 -20.59
N GLN A 241 11.42 3.05 -20.06
CA GLN A 241 11.15 1.61 -20.14
C GLN A 241 11.11 1.04 -21.57
N LYS A 242 10.66 1.82 -22.57
CA LYS A 242 10.51 1.34 -23.96
C LYS A 242 11.58 1.89 -24.90
N HIS A 243 12.15 3.05 -24.60
CA HIS A 243 13.05 3.77 -25.49
C HIS A 243 14.42 4.11 -24.88
N ALA A 244 14.80 3.55 -23.73
CA ALA A 244 16.11 3.84 -23.11
C ALA A 244 17.30 3.58 -24.06
N VAL A 245 17.29 2.43 -24.75
CA VAL A 245 18.34 2.10 -25.71
C VAL A 245 18.33 3.04 -26.92
N PRO A 246 17.22 3.19 -27.68
CA PRO A 246 17.23 4.03 -28.88
C PRO A 246 17.37 5.54 -28.59
N CYS A 247 16.96 6.03 -27.41
CA CYS A 247 17.05 7.45 -27.06
C CYS A 247 18.30 7.83 -26.28
N PHE A 248 18.73 7.02 -25.31
CA PHE A 248 19.80 7.38 -24.38
C PHE A 248 21.07 6.55 -24.58
N ASN A 249 21.00 5.48 -25.39
CA ASN A 249 22.04 4.47 -25.50
C ASN A 249 22.39 3.81 -24.15
N ILE A 250 21.37 3.68 -23.29
CA ILE A 250 21.48 3.04 -21.98
C ILE A 250 20.83 1.67 -22.08
N VAL A 251 21.58 0.63 -21.73
CA VAL A 251 21.05 -0.72 -21.57
C VAL A 251 20.60 -0.89 -20.11
N PRO A 252 19.29 -1.03 -19.84
CA PRO A 252 18.78 -1.23 -18.48
C PRO A 252 19.31 -2.51 -17.85
N ALA A 253 19.45 -2.53 -16.52
CA ALA A 253 19.95 -3.69 -15.77
C ALA A 253 19.12 -4.97 -16.04
N LYS A 254 17.78 -4.85 -16.10
CA LYS A 254 16.88 -5.98 -16.39
C LYS A 254 17.15 -6.62 -17.76
N GLN A 255 17.51 -5.80 -18.76
CA GLN A 255 17.83 -6.31 -20.09
C GLN A 255 19.18 -7.03 -20.11
N LYS A 256 20.17 -6.59 -19.32
CA LYS A 256 21.44 -7.32 -19.14
C LYS A 256 21.20 -8.69 -18.52
N ALA A 257 20.34 -8.76 -17.50
CA ALA A 257 19.94 -10.04 -16.88
C ALA A 257 19.23 -10.97 -17.88
N TYR A 258 18.43 -10.43 -18.80
CA TYR A 258 17.85 -11.23 -19.89
C TYR A 258 18.89 -11.77 -20.88
N GLU A 259 19.89 -10.97 -21.25
CA GLU A 259 20.99 -11.43 -22.11
C GLU A 259 21.77 -12.57 -21.45
N GLU A 260 22.03 -12.46 -20.15
CA GLU A 260 22.66 -13.51 -19.35
C GLU A 260 21.80 -14.78 -19.30
N ALA A 261 20.49 -14.64 -19.05
CA ALA A 261 19.56 -15.78 -19.00
C ALA A 261 19.40 -16.50 -20.35
N LEU A 262 19.45 -15.75 -21.47
CA LEU A 262 19.32 -16.31 -22.81
C LEU A 262 20.64 -16.80 -23.42
N GLY A 263 21.79 -16.40 -22.87
CA GLY A 263 23.11 -16.72 -23.41
C GLY A 263 23.39 -16.12 -24.80
N ARG A 264 22.65 -15.07 -25.19
CA ARG A 264 22.82 -14.36 -26.47
C ARG A 264 22.70 -12.86 -26.28
N ALA A 265 23.37 -12.12 -27.15
CA ALA A 265 23.19 -10.67 -27.23
C ALA A 265 21.74 -10.33 -27.62
N TRP A 266 21.27 -9.19 -27.11
CA TRP A 266 19.99 -8.61 -27.53
C TRP A 266 20.03 -8.17 -28.99
N CYS A 267 18.88 -7.80 -29.55
CA CYS A 267 18.79 -7.30 -30.93
C CYS A 267 19.71 -6.09 -31.18
N GLU A 268 20.09 -5.87 -32.44
CA GLU A 268 21.00 -4.82 -32.87
C GLU A 268 20.56 -3.44 -32.36
N ARG A 269 21.35 -2.87 -31.43
CA ARG A 269 21.07 -1.62 -30.73
C ARG A 269 21.65 -0.45 -31.52
N SER A 270 20.85 0.19 -32.39
CA SER A 270 21.27 1.44 -33.03
C SER A 270 20.63 2.63 -32.32
N CYS A 271 21.43 3.51 -31.73
CA CYS A 271 20.95 4.83 -31.37
C CYS A 271 20.90 5.68 -32.63
N VAL A 272 19.74 6.28 -32.87
CA VAL A 272 19.39 6.94 -34.15
C VAL A 272 19.34 8.44 -33.98
N LEU A 273 19.14 8.89 -32.74
CA LEU A 273 19.25 10.30 -32.39
C LEU A 273 20.71 10.73 -32.48
N ASP A 274 20.93 11.93 -32.98
CA ASP A 274 22.25 12.55 -33.00
C ASP A 274 22.84 12.61 -31.58
N ASP A 275 24.15 12.44 -31.46
CA ASP A 275 24.84 12.33 -30.17
C ASP A 275 24.64 13.60 -29.33
N ALA A 276 24.64 14.77 -29.95
CA ALA A 276 24.37 16.04 -29.28
C ALA A 276 22.97 16.07 -28.64
N LEU A 277 21.94 15.67 -29.40
CA LEU A 277 20.57 15.61 -28.91
C LEU A 277 20.43 14.58 -27.79
N ARG A 278 20.96 13.37 -27.99
CA ARG A 278 20.94 12.30 -26.99
C ARG A 278 21.54 12.74 -25.67
N LEU A 279 22.74 13.33 -25.71
CA LEU A 279 23.43 13.81 -24.51
C LEU A 279 22.62 14.89 -23.80
N GLN A 280 22.02 15.81 -24.55
CA GLN A 280 21.17 16.86 -23.99
C GLN A 280 19.92 16.29 -23.29
N LEU A 281 19.22 15.34 -23.92
CA LEU A 281 18.05 14.68 -23.31
C LEU A 281 18.45 13.91 -22.05
N MET A 282 19.57 13.19 -22.10
CA MET A 282 20.09 12.44 -20.96
C MET A 282 20.48 13.38 -19.82
N GLN A 283 21.13 14.51 -20.12
CA GLN A 283 21.50 15.51 -19.12
C GLN A 283 20.27 16.07 -18.40
N PHE A 284 19.18 16.37 -19.12
CA PHE A 284 17.94 16.85 -18.51
C PHE A 284 17.33 15.82 -17.55
N VAL A 285 17.23 14.56 -17.97
CA VAL A 285 16.61 13.51 -17.15
C VAL A 285 17.45 13.17 -15.93
N ILE A 286 18.76 13.01 -16.11
CA ILE A 286 19.68 12.68 -15.01
C ILE A 286 19.75 13.83 -14.03
N HIS A 287 19.91 15.07 -14.50
CA HIS A 287 19.97 16.24 -13.62
C HIS A 287 18.70 16.39 -12.77
N ALA A 288 17.52 16.24 -13.39
CA ALA A 288 16.26 16.29 -12.66
C ALA A 288 16.16 15.16 -11.63
N TYR A 289 16.54 13.93 -12.00
CA TYR A 289 16.54 12.79 -11.11
C TYR A 289 17.47 12.99 -9.91
N GLU A 290 18.75 13.32 -10.15
CA GLU A 290 19.75 13.51 -9.09
C GLU A 290 19.39 14.66 -8.14
N THR A 291 18.83 15.75 -8.67
CA THR A 291 18.55 16.97 -7.89
C THR A 291 17.26 16.85 -7.06
N SER A 292 16.25 16.13 -7.55
CA SER A 292 14.92 16.13 -6.92
C SER A 292 14.49 14.79 -6.31
N ALA A 293 14.91 13.64 -6.86
CA ALA A 293 14.30 12.35 -6.50
C ALA A 293 14.46 12.00 -5.02
N ALA A 294 15.61 12.30 -4.41
CA ALA A 294 15.84 12.09 -2.98
C ALA A 294 14.93 12.97 -2.11
N GLY A 295 14.80 14.26 -2.44
CA GLY A 295 13.93 15.19 -1.72
C GLY A 295 12.44 14.84 -1.82
N LEU A 296 11.98 14.39 -3.00
CA LEU A 296 10.62 13.90 -3.20
C LEU A 296 10.34 12.66 -2.34
N LEU A 297 11.27 11.70 -2.34
CA LEU A 297 11.12 10.48 -1.56
C LEU A 297 11.14 10.76 -0.05
N GLN A 298 12.03 11.66 0.39
CA GLN A 298 12.11 12.10 1.79
C GLN A 298 10.81 12.77 2.22
N THR A 299 10.29 13.72 1.44
CA THR A 299 9.07 14.46 1.77
C THR A 299 7.87 13.53 1.88
N ALA A 300 7.73 12.58 0.94
CA ALA A 300 6.69 11.57 1.00
C ALA A 300 6.83 10.64 2.22
N HIS A 301 8.06 10.26 2.56
CA HIS A 301 8.34 9.44 3.75
C HIS A 301 8.01 10.19 5.04
N SER A 302 8.47 11.44 5.20
CA SER A 302 8.19 12.28 6.36
C SER A 302 6.69 12.48 6.58
N ARG A 303 5.91 12.71 5.52
CA ARG A 303 4.43 12.80 5.60
C ARG A 303 3.79 11.52 6.11
N LEU A 304 4.28 10.35 5.66
CA LEU A 304 3.78 9.05 6.12
C LEU A 304 4.07 8.84 7.61
N VAL A 305 5.32 9.09 8.02
CA VAL A 305 5.77 8.97 9.43
C VAL A 305 5.02 9.93 10.35
N GLU A 306 4.76 11.16 9.92
CA GLU A 306 3.97 12.12 10.69
C GLU A 306 2.53 11.63 10.90
N GLN A 307 1.89 11.09 9.86
CA GLN A 307 0.55 10.51 9.99
C GLN A 307 0.55 9.25 10.90
N GLU A 308 1.61 8.44 10.88
CA GLU A 308 1.77 7.31 11.80
C GLU A 308 1.89 7.79 13.26
N LYS A 309 2.60 8.88 13.52
CA LYS A 309 2.69 9.51 14.85
C LYS A 309 1.31 9.99 15.33
N VAL A 310 0.52 10.62 14.46
CA VAL A 310 -0.87 11.04 14.77
C VAL A 310 -1.74 9.82 15.10
N ASN A 311 -1.69 8.78 14.27
CA ASN A 311 -2.45 7.55 14.49
C ASN A 311 -2.03 6.85 15.79
N SER A 312 -0.75 6.90 16.14
CA SER A 312 -0.24 6.32 17.39
C SER A 312 -0.78 7.04 18.63
N LYS A 313 -0.77 8.38 18.62
CA LYS A 313 -1.37 9.19 19.69
C LYS A 313 -2.85 8.87 19.87
N LEU A 314 -3.61 8.84 18.78
CA LEU A 314 -5.05 8.51 18.83
C LEU A 314 -5.32 7.11 19.41
N ARG A 315 -4.47 6.15 19.10
CA ARG A 315 -4.58 4.80 19.65
C ARG A 315 -4.32 4.77 21.16
N VAL A 316 -3.38 5.57 21.65
CA VAL A 316 -3.07 5.70 23.08
C VAL A 316 -4.19 6.44 23.81
N ASP A 317 -4.61 7.60 23.29
CA ASP A 317 -5.55 8.49 23.96
C ASP A 317 -6.98 7.91 23.94
N LYS A 318 -7.40 7.33 22.81
CA LYS A 318 -8.81 6.91 22.57
C LYS A 318 -8.99 5.39 22.43
N GLY A 319 -7.93 4.60 22.47
CA GLY A 319 -7.98 3.15 22.23
C GLY A 319 -8.26 2.73 20.78
N ALA A 320 -8.58 3.67 19.88
CA ALA A 320 -8.88 3.40 18.48
C ALA A 320 -8.50 4.58 17.58
N VAL A 321 -8.11 4.28 16.33
CA VAL A 321 -7.91 5.27 15.26
C VAL A 321 -9.18 5.38 14.44
N ASP A 322 -9.66 6.59 14.18
CA ASP A 322 -10.83 6.87 13.36
C ASP A 322 -10.62 6.50 11.88
N ALA A 323 -11.73 6.30 11.17
CA ALA A 323 -11.72 5.88 9.77
C ALA A 323 -11.08 6.91 8.82
N GLU A 324 -11.17 8.21 9.15
CA GLU A 324 -10.58 9.28 8.33
C GLU A 324 -9.04 9.24 8.40
N ASN A 325 -8.47 9.14 9.60
CA ASN A 325 -7.02 9.01 9.78
C ASN A 325 -6.46 7.67 9.25
N GLN A 326 -7.24 6.58 9.31
CA GLN A 326 -6.88 5.32 8.65
C GLN A 326 -6.82 5.48 7.13
N LEU A 327 -7.86 6.07 6.52
CA LEU A 327 -7.92 6.31 5.08
C LEU A 327 -6.77 7.22 4.61
N LYS A 328 -6.48 8.29 5.36
CA LYS A 328 -5.37 9.21 5.05
C LYS A 328 -4.02 8.51 5.11
N HIS A 329 -3.79 7.66 6.11
CA HIS A 329 -2.57 6.85 6.19
C HIS A 329 -2.45 5.88 5.01
N GLU A 330 -3.53 5.21 4.64
CA GLU A 330 -3.55 4.29 3.49
C GLU A 330 -3.25 5.02 2.18
N GLN A 331 -3.83 6.20 1.95
CA GLN A 331 -3.55 7.04 0.78
C GLN A 331 -2.08 7.49 0.73
N LEU A 332 -1.52 7.95 1.86
CA LEU A 332 -0.10 8.37 1.93
C LEU A 332 0.84 7.19 1.68
N LYS A 333 0.52 6.01 2.23
CA LYS A 333 1.28 4.78 2.03
C LYS A 333 1.25 4.32 0.57
N GLU A 334 0.09 4.40 -0.07
CA GLU A 334 -0.07 4.08 -1.49
C GLU A 334 0.72 5.06 -2.37
N ALA A 335 0.65 6.36 -2.08
CA ALA A 335 1.40 7.39 -2.79
C ALA A 335 2.92 7.20 -2.66
N PHE A 336 3.42 6.93 -1.44
CA PHE A 336 4.82 6.63 -1.19
C PHE A 336 5.30 5.40 -1.95
N THR A 337 4.53 4.30 -1.91
CA THR A 337 4.85 3.05 -2.61
C THR A 337 4.88 3.24 -4.13
N LYS A 338 3.94 4.02 -4.68
CA LYS A 338 3.91 4.39 -6.11
C LYS A 338 5.13 5.21 -6.52
N LEU A 339 5.51 6.20 -5.71
CA LEU A 339 6.70 7.02 -5.96
C LEU A 339 7.97 6.16 -5.92
N GLN A 340 8.13 5.33 -4.88
CA GLN A 340 9.27 4.42 -4.73
C GLN A 340 9.40 3.47 -5.93
N THR A 341 8.29 2.89 -6.39
CA THR A 341 8.27 2.01 -7.57
C THR A 341 8.68 2.75 -8.84
N THR A 342 8.20 3.99 -9.01
CA THR A 342 8.54 4.84 -10.16
C THR A 342 10.03 5.19 -10.18
N LEU A 343 10.58 5.60 -9.03
CA LEU A 343 12.00 5.95 -8.87
C LEU A 343 12.91 4.73 -9.01
N SER A 344 12.49 3.56 -8.53
CA SER A 344 13.20 2.28 -8.74
C SER A 344 13.30 1.96 -10.22
N THR A 345 12.16 2.02 -10.93
CA THR A 345 12.12 1.80 -12.38
C THR A 345 13.03 2.77 -13.13
N LEU A 346 13.01 4.07 -12.77
CA LEU A 346 13.87 5.08 -13.38
C LEU A 346 15.35 4.81 -13.08
N SER A 347 15.69 4.42 -11.84
CA SER A 347 17.05 4.07 -11.44
C SER A 347 17.61 2.95 -12.33
N GLU A 348 16.81 1.91 -12.57
CA GLU A 348 17.16 0.76 -13.41
C GLU A 348 17.29 1.12 -14.89
N CYS A 349 16.38 1.96 -15.40
CA CYS A 349 16.39 2.37 -16.81
C CYS A 349 17.51 3.37 -17.13
N LEU A 350 17.90 4.20 -16.16
CA LEU A 350 18.94 5.23 -16.31
C LEU A 350 20.32 4.76 -15.81
N ASN A 351 20.42 3.57 -15.22
CA ASN A 351 21.61 3.07 -14.52
C ASN A 351 22.11 4.06 -13.44
N GLN A 352 21.17 4.66 -12.70
CA GLN A 352 21.44 5.57 -11.59
C GLN A 352 21.23 4.86 -10.25
N PRO A 353 21.91 5.28 -9.16
CA PRO A 353 21.64 4.72 -7.84
C PRO A 353 20.22 5.09 -7.38
N MET A 354 19.55 4.15 -6.73
CA MET A 354 18.25 4.42 -6.10
C MET A 354 18.43 5.46 -4.97
N PRO A 355 17.65 6.56 -4.98
CA PRO A 355 17.65 7.51 -3.87
C PRO A 355 17.20 6.80 -2.61
N LYS A 356 17.92 7.03 -1.52
CA LYS A 356 17.52 6.58 -0.19
C LYS A 356 16.82 7.73 0.50
N ALA A 357 15.69 7.45 1.15
CA ALA A 357 15.21 8.35 2.18
C ALA A 357 16.27 8.35 3.28
N GLU A 358 16.71 9.54 3.71
CA GLU A 358 17.49 9.66 4.93
C GLU A 358 16.60 9.15 6.06
N GLU A 359 16.98 8.02 6.66
CA GLU A 359 16.39 7.59 7.93
C GLU A 359 16.65 8.74 8.90
N GLU A 360 15.58 9.42 9.33
CA GLU A 360 15.70 10.33 10.45
C GLU A 360 16.30 9.53 11.61
N ASP A 361 17.42 10.03 12.12
CA ASP A 361 18.15 9.48 13.26
C ASP A 361 17.12 8.95 14.29
N PRO A 362 17.21 7.68 14.71
CA PRO A 362 16.29 7.13 15.71
C PRO A 362 16.24 7.97 17.00
N ASN A 363 17.22 8.85 17.23
CA ASN A 363 17.19 9.86 18.30
C ASN A 363 16.34 11.11 18.04
N ALA A 364 16.02 11.48 16.80
CA ALA A 364 15.13 12.61 16.47
C ALA A 364 13.64 12.25 16.64
N SER A 365 13.31 10.95 16.65
CA SER A 365 11.99 10.41 16.95
C SER A 365 11.87 9.90 18.40
N ARG A 366 12.45 10.63 19.37
CA ARG A 366 12.37 10.32 20.82
C ARG A 366 10.96 10.43 21.43
N ILE A 367 9.93 10.76 20.65
CA ILE A 367 8.54 10.83 21.11
C ILE A 367 7.69 9.65 20.57
N GLY A 368 8.20 8.84 19.64
CA GLY A 368 7.40 7.80 18.96
C GLY A 368 7.85 6.35 19.13
N GLN A 369 9.09 6.08 19.54
CA GLN A 369 9.64 4.71 19.69
C GLN A 369 9.69 4.21 21.15
N ALA A 370 8.96 4.85 22.05
CA ALA A 370 8.93 4.47 23.48
C ALA A 370 7.94 3.34 23.81
N THR A 371 7.20 2.77 22.85
CA THR A 371 6.18 1.75 23.15
C THR A 371 6.51 0.32 22.70
N GLU A 372 7.44 0.09 21.76
CA GLU A 372 7.75 -1.28 21.31
C GLU A 372 9.11 -1.82 21.81
N LYS A 373 10.05 -0.96 22.21
CA LYS A 373 11.34 -1.40 22.80
C LYS A 373 11.39 -1.30 24.33
N VAL A 374 10.28 -0.92 24.95
CA VAL A 374 10.15 -0.80 26.40
C VAL A 374 9.74 -2.12 27.06
N GLU A 375 9.22 -3.10 26.33
CA GLU A 375 8.84 -4.38 26.94
C GLU A 375 10.04 -5.28 27.30
N GLU A 376 11.14 -5.28 26.53
CA GLU A 376 12.25 -6.24 26.78
C GLU A 376 13.39 -5.74 27.69
N LYS A 377 13.42 -4.46 28.08
CA LYS A 377 14.52 -3.89 28.90
C LYS A 377 14.09 -3.12 30.14
N ILE A 378 12.79 -3.07 30.44
CA ILE A 378 12.26 -2.44 31.65
C ILE A 378 11.81 -3.50 32.69
N GLU A 379 12.11 -4.79 32.51
CA GLU A 379 11.79 -5.79 33.54
C GLU A 379 12.67 -5.70 34.80
N ASP A 380 13.92 -5.23 34.69
CA ASP A 380 14.87 -5.32 35.80
C ASP A 380 14.82 -4.15 36.81
N GLU A 381 14.13 -3.04 36.51
CA GLU A 381 14.05 -1.87 37.41
C GLU A 381 12.66 -1.18 37.41
N LEU A 382 11.56 -1.92 37.25
CA LEU A 382 10.26 -1.35 37.61
C LEU A 382 10.17 -1.23 39.14
N PRO A 383 9.89 -0.03 39.69
CA PRO A 383 9.47 0.05 41.09
C PRO A 383 8.26 -0.87 41.26
N MET A 384 8.24 -1.65 42.33
CA MET A 384 7.16 -2.56 42.68
C MET A 384 5.81 -1.84 42.51
N ILE A 385 5.11 -2.10 41.39
CA ILE A 385 3.86 -1.42 41.00
C ILE A 385 2.76 -1.75 42.00
N TRP A 386 2.86 -2.93 42.62
CA TRP A 386 1.95 -3.47 43.60
C TRP A 386 2.53 -3.33 45.01
N GLU A 387 1.67 -3.06 45.98
CA GLU A 387 2.05 -2.90 47.38
C GLU A 387 2.62 -4.20 47.98
N ASP A 388 2.11 -5.35 47.52
CA ASP A 388 2.57 -6.67 47.90
C ASP A 388 2.37 -7.72 46.77
N ASN A 389 2.91 -8.91 46.99
CA ASN A 389 2.80 -10.04 46.05
C ASN A 389 1.36 -10.58 45.95
N GLU A 390 0.50 -10.38 46.95
CA GLU A 390 -0.88 -10.87 46.93
C GLU A 390 -1.73 -10.03 45.97
N GLN A 391 -1.55 -8.71 46.03
CA GLN A 391 -2.15 -7.74 45.12
C GLN A 391 -1.68 -7.96 43.68
N GLN A 392 -0.38 -8.17 43.46
CA GLN A 392 0.14 -8.50 42.13
C GLN A 392 -0.55 -9.73 41.54
N ARG A 393 -0.62 -10.83 42.31
CA ARG A 393 -1.31 -12.05 41.88
C ARG A 393 -2.78 -11.80 41.57
N TYR A 394 -3.44 -10.97 42.37
CA TYR A 394 -4.84 -10.65 42.16
C TYR A 394 -5.12 -9.90 40.85
N TYR A 395 -4.22 -9.02 40.37
CA TYR A 395 -4.44 -8.26 39.13
C TYR A 395 -3.77 -8.88 37.88
N GLU A 396 -2.67 -9.61 38.05
CA GLU A 396 -1.90 -10.19 36.94
C GLU A 396 -2.19 -11.68 36.72
N GLU A 397 -2.41 -12.47 37.78
CA GLU A 397 -2.77 -13.89 37.67
C GLU A 397 -4.30 -14.05 37.57
N VAL A 398 -4.87 -13.58 36.46
CA VAL A 398 -6.28 -13.82 36.10
C VAL A 398 -6.40 -15.20 35.44
N MET A 399 -7.42 -15.98 35.82
CA MET A 399 -7.68 -17.28 35.22
C MET A 399 -7.87 -17.15 33.70
N ASP A 400 -7.13 -17.92 32.90
CA ASP A 400 -7.45 -18.04 31.48
C ASP A 400 -8.59 -19.07 31.29
N ALA A 401 -9.75 -18.59 30.84
CA ALA A 401 -10.91 -19.43 30.59
C ALA A 401 -10.62 -20.58 29.59
N LYS A 402 -9.61 -20.45 28.70
CA LYS A 402 -9.17 -21.53 27.80
C LYS A 402 -8.60 -22.75 28.49
N ASP A 403 -8.02 -22.58 29.67
CA ASP A 403 -7.33 -23.66 30.38
C ASP A 403 -8.32 -24.56 31.12
N VAL A 404 -9.50 -24.03 31.47
CA VAL A 404 -10.51 -24.69 32.30
C VAL A 404 -11.82 -25.01 31.57
N ILE A 405 -12.14 -24.29 30.49
CA ILE A 405 -13.39 -24.45 29.74
C ILE A 405 -13.10 -24.94 28.31
N PRO A 406 -13.80 -25.97 27.82
CA PRO A 406 -13.67 -26.43 26.44
C PRO A 406 -13.88 -25.31 25.41
N ALA A 407 -13.01 -25.23 24.39
CA ALA A 407 -13.03 -24.18 23.36
C ALA A 407 -14.38 -23.97 22.65
N VAL A 408 -15.22 -25.01 22.59
CA VAL A 408 -16.58 -24.96 22.00
C VAL A 408 -17.51 -24.03 22.79
N LEU A 409 -17.35 -23.95 24.12
CA LEU A 409 -18.19 -23.12 25.00
C LEU A 409 -17.69 -21.66 25.07
N LEU A 410 -16.41 -21.44 24.73
CA LEU A 410 -15.80 -20.11 24.67
C LEU A 410 -16.16 -19.32 23.40
N GLN A 411 -16.63 -19.99 22.33
CA GLN A 411 -16.96 -19.38 21.04
C GLN A 411 -18.44 -19.51 20.68
N THR A 412 -19.31 -18.63 21.20
CA THR A 412 -20.73 -18.54 20.80
C THR A 412 -21.01 -17.43 19.76
N GLY A 413 -20.03 -17.11 18.91
CA GLY A 413 -20.12 -16.02 17.93
C GLY A 413 -20.41 -16.41 16.47
N LYS A 414 -20.35 -17.69 16.08
CA LYS A 414 -20.39 -18.08 14.66
C LYS A 414 -21.44 -19.12 14.23
N LYS A 415 -22.26 -19.64 15.14
CA LYS A 415 -23.30 -20.65 14.80
C LYS A 415 -24.74 -20.31 15.22
N GLU A 416 -24.96 -19.24 15.97
CA GLU A 416 -26.32 -18.90 16.46
C GLU A 416 -27.06 -17.84 15.64
N ALA A 417 -26.44 -17.28 14.59
CA ALA A 417 -27.11 -16.29 13.72
C ALA A 417 -28.04 -16.92 12.65
N GLU A 418 -28.18 -18.24 12.57
CA GLU A 418 -28.97 -18.93 11.53
C GLU A 418 -30.08 -19.85 12.04
N LYS A 419 -30.45 -19.82 13.34
CA LYS A 419 -31.49 -20.73 13.87
C LYS A 419 -32.64 -20.10 14.66
N THR A 420 -32.85 -18.79 14.58
CA THR A 420 -34.02 -18.14 15.23
C THR A 420 -35.04 -17.55 14.26
N GLU A 421 -34.90 -17.69 12.95
CA GLU A 421 -35.94 -17.28 11.98
C GLU A 421 -36.04 -18.27 10.81
N ALA A 422 -36.55 -19.48 11.06
CA ALA A 422 -37.20 -20.34 10.06
C ALA A 422 -37.49 -21.73 10.67
N ALA A 423 -38.66 -21.89 11.29
CA ALA A 423 -39.28 -23.20 11.47
C ALA A 423 -40.78 -23.03 11.77
N GLU A 424 -41.49 -22.29 10.91
CA GLU A 424 -42.89 -22.60 10.64
C GLU A 424 -42.93 -23.38 9.32
N GLY A 425 -43.37 -24.64 9.40
CA GLY A 425 -43.87 -25.45 8.28
C GLY A 425 -42.84 -26.03 7.30
N GLU A 426 -42.51 -27.31 7.45
CA GLU A 426 -43.02 -28.33 6.52
C GLU A 426 -42.74 -29.76 7.01
N ASP A 427 -43.76 -30.58 6.81
CA ASP A 427 -43.98 -31.95 7.24
C ASP A 427 -43.27 -32.94 6.31
N THR A 428 -42.51 -33.89 6.86
CA THR A 428 -42.21 -35.17 6.20
C THR A 428 -42.34 -36.32 7.19
N MET A 429 -43.44 -37.06 7.04
CA MET A 429 -43.86 -38.22 7.81
C MET A 429 -42.82 -39.35 7.89
N THR A 430 -42.55 -39.80 9.11
CA THR A 430 -42.54 -41.25 9.46
C THR A 430 -43.29 -41.43 10.79
N PRO A 431 -44.07 -42.51 10.96
CA PRO A 431 -45.18 -42.53 11.91
C PRO A 431 -44.69 -42.76 13.36
N LYS A 432 -44.77 -41.72 14.19
CA LYS A 432 -44.82 -41.84 15.66
C LYS A 432 -46.28 -41.73 16.11
N PRO A 433 -46.67 -42.39 17.21
CA PRO A 433 -48.07 -42.57 17.57
C PRO A 433 -48.73 -41.21 17.84
N SER A 434 -50.00 -41.11 17.46
CA SER A 434 -50.83 -39.91 17.64
C SER A 434 -50.93 -39.55 19.12
N LEU A 435 -50.17 -38.52 19.54
CA LEU A 435 -50.35 -37.88 20.83
C LEU A 435 -51.65 -37.06 20.82
N THR A 436 -52.42 -37.10 21.90
CA THR A 436 -53.68 -36.37 22.06
C THR A 436 -53.45 -34.86 22.19
N GLU A 437 -54.47 -34.03 21.98
CA GLU A 437 -54.37 -32.56 22.20
C GLU A 437 -54.00 -32.20 23.65
N GLU A 438 -54.25 -33.09 24.60
CA GLU A 438 -53.86 -32.96 26.00
C GLU A 438 -52.35 -33.16 26.19
N GLU A 439 -51.75 -34.18 25.56
CA GLU A 439 -50.30 -34.45 25.65
C GLU A 439 -49.45 -33.33 25.00
N LYS A 440 -49.93 -32.69 23.92
CA LYS A 440 -49.27 -31.50 23.33
C LYS A 440 -49.36 -30.27 24.23
N LYS A 441 -50.46 -30.10 24.98
CA LYS A 441 -50.59 -29.03 25.98
C LYS A 441 -49.67 -29.30 27.18
N GLU A 442 -49.59 -30.53 27.65
CA GLU A 442 -48.68 -30.92 28.73
C GLU A 442 -47.21 -30.74 28.34
N GLU A 443 -46.79 -31.09 27.11
CA GLU A 443 -45.41 -30.85 26.65
C GLU A 443 -45.09 -29.35 26.52
N LEU A 444 -46.07 -28.52 26.12
CA LEU A 444 -45.91 -27.06 26.03
C LEU A 444 -45.84 -26.40 27.41
N GLU A 445 -46.66 -26.85 28.37
CA GLU A 445 -46.62 -26.38 29.75
C GLU A 445 -45.33 -26.85 30.45
N ALA A 446 -44.89 -28.09 30.25
CA ALA A 446 -43.59 -28.56 30.76
C ALA A 446 -42.39 -27.77 30.19
N LYS A 447 -42.44 -27.37 28.91
CA LYS A 447 -41.43 -26.49 28.30
C LYS A 447 -41.48 -25.07 28.87
N LYS A 448 -42.67 -24.54 29.19
CA LYS A 448 -42.80 -23.23 29.86
C LYS A 448 -42.28 -23.28 31.29
N GLU A 449 -42.60 -24.33 32.04
CA GLU A 449 -42.10 -24.56 33.39
C GLU A 449 -40.57 -24.70 33.40
N ALA A 450 -40.00 -25.49 32.49
CA ALA A 450 -38.54 -25.63 32.36
C ALA A 450 -37.86 -24.29 32.01
N ARG A 451 -38.47 -23.47 31.15
CA ARG A 451 -37.95 -22.13 30.81
C ARG A 451 -38.08 -21.14 31.98
N ALA A 452 -39.15 -21.21 32.75
CA ALA A 452 -39.34 -20.40 33.95
C ALA A 452 -38.34 -20.80 35.04
N GLN A 453 -38.07 -22.09 35.19
CA GLN A 453 -37.06 -22.60 36.12
C GLN A 453 -35.65 -22.12 35.71
N LEU A 454 -35.27 -22.25 34.44
CA LEU A 454 -33.98 -21.76 33.95
C LEU A 454 -33.79 -20.25 34.14
N ALA A 455 -34.87 -19.47 33.98
CA ALA A 455 -34.86 -18.04 34.27
C ALA A 455 -34.65 -17.76 35.77
N SER A 456 -35.33 -18.51 36.64
CA SER A 456 -35.15 -18.41 38.10
C SER A 456 -33.74 -18.81 38.54
N ASP A 457 -33.17 -19.86 37.94
CA ASP A 457 -31.81 -20.32 38.23
C ASP A 457 -30.77 -19.28 37.79
N PHE A 458 -31.00 -18.63 36.64
CA PHE A 458 -30.15 -17.55 36.17
C PHE A 458 -30.23 -16.29 37.05
N GLU A 459 -31.40 -15.95 37.59
CA GLU A 459 -31.53 -14.86 38.58
C GLU A 459 -30.73 -15.16 39.86
N LEU A 460 -30.74 -16.41 40.32
CA LEU A 460 -29.92 -16.84 41.45
C LEU A 460 -28.43 -16.78 41.13
N TYR A 461 -28.04 -17.15 39.91
CA TYR A 461 -26.67 -16.99 39.41
C TYR A 461 -26.25 -15.51 39.43
N LEU A 462 -27.06 -14.60 38.90
CA LEU A 462 -26.77 -13.15 38.91
C LEU A 462 -26.64 -12.61 40.34
N ALA A 463 -27.48 -13.08 41.27
CA ALA A 463 -27.39 -12.70 42.67
C ALA A 463 -26.11 -13.20 43.36
N ARG A 464 -25.56 -14.34 42.93
CA ARG A 464 -24.24 -14.84 43.38
C ARG A 464 -23.09 -14.05 42.74
N ALA A 465 -23.15 -13.80 41.43
CA ALA A 465 -22.16 -13.00 40.71
C ALA A 465 -22.03 -11.59 41.32
N ALA A 466 -23.16 -10.97 41.69
CA ALA A 466 -23.21 -9.66 42.34
C ALA A 466 -22.61 -9.61 43.76
N LYS A 467 -22.32 -10.76 44.37
CA LYS A 467 -21.79 -10.89 45.73
C LYS A 467 -20.44 -11.62 45.75
N ALA A 468 -19.83 -11.86 44.60
CA ALA A 468 -18.50 -12.47 44.53
C ALA A 468 -17.46 -11.48 45.08
N GLU A 469 -16.69 -11.92 46.07
CA GLU A 469 -15.73 -11.08 46.80
C GLU A 469 -14.28 -11.56 46.65
N SER A 470 -14.07 -12.86 46.37
CA SER A 470 -12.74 -13.46 46.22
C SER A 470 -12.45 -13.91 44.79
N ALA A 471 -11.16 -13.98 44.44
CA ALA A 471 -10.72 -14.48 43.12
C ALA A 471 -11.30 -15.86 42.80
N LYS A 472 -11.30 -16.78 43.78
CA LYS A 472 -11.87 -18.13 43.60
C LYS A 472 -13.38 -18.09 43.28
N GLN A 473 -14.15 -17.27 44.00
CA GLN A 473 -15.57 -17.12 43.71
C GLN A 473 -15.82 -16.52 42.33
N VAL A 474 -14.99 -15.55 41.93
CA VAL A 474 -15.02 -14.97 40.58
C VAL A 474 -14.76 -16.04 39.53
N ASP A 475 -13.74 -16.86 39.72
CA ASP A 475 -13.38 -17.93 38.79
C ASP A 475 -14.51 -18.96 38.68
N ASP A 476 -15.09 -19.40 39.80
CA ASP A 476 -16.24 -20.32 39.84
C ASP A 476 -17.47 -19.73 39.10
N ILE A 477 -17.74 -18.43 39.28
CA ILE A 477 -18.84 -17.71 38.61
C ILE A 477 -18.61 -17.66 37.09
N VAL A 478 -17.38 -17.36 36.65
CA VAL A 478 -17.06 -17.30 35.22
C VAL A 478 -17.16 -18.68 34.57
N ILE A 479 -16.68 -19.73 35.23
CA ILE A 479 -16.79 -21.11 34.74
C ILE A 479 -18.26 -21.49 34.59
N GLU A 480 -19.07 -21.28 35.63
CA GLU A 480 -20.51 -21.58 35.59
C GLU A 480 -21.21 -20.80 34.46
N PHE A 481 -20.84 -19.53 34.23
CA PHE A 481 -21.40 -18.74 33.13
C PHE A 481 -21.18 -19.37 31.76
N PHE A 482 -19.94 -19.77 31.47
CA PHE A 482 -19.60 -20.34 30.16
C PHE A 482 -20.22 -21.71 29.94
N HIS A 483 -20.42 -22.49 31.01
CA HIS A 483 -21.05 -23.81 30.94
C HIS A 483 -22.57 -23.75 30.80
N GLU A 484 -23.24 -22.90 31.58
CA GLU A 484 -24.69 -23.00 31.75
C GLU A 484 -25.47 -21.79 31.18
N TYR A 485 -24.84 -20.61 31.05
CA TYR A 485 -25.57 -19.35 30.85
C TYR A 485 -25.10 -18.45 29.70
N ASN A 486 -24.07 -18.81 28.94
CA ASN A 486 -23.48 -17.94 27.91
C ASN A 486 -24.36 -17.78 26.65
N THR A 487 -25.36 -16.90 26.73
CA THR A 487 -26.19 -16.46 25.60
C THR A 487 -26.14 -14.95 25.46
N LYS A 488 -26.48 -14.40 24.28
CA LYS A 488 -26.47 -12.94 24.04
C LYS A 488 -27.34 -12.16 25.05
N GLY A 489 -28.51 -12.70 25.41
CA GLY A 489 -29.40 -12.08 26.40
C GLY A 489 -28.79 -12.09 27.80
N ASN A 490 -28.23 -13.21 28.21
CA ASN A 490 -27.62 -13.37 29.53
C ASN A 490 -26.31 -12.57 29.67
N ARG A 491 -25.51 -12.41 28.60
CA ARG A 491 -24.36 -11.50 28.59
C ARG A 491 -24.76 -10.07 28.91
N ARG A 492 -25.88 -9.60 28.35
CA ARG A 492 -26.41 -8.27 28.66
C ARG A 492 -26.89 -8.17 30.11
N ALA A 493 -27.61 -9.17 30.61
CA ALA A 493 -28.06 -9.18 32.01
C ALA A 493 -26.89 -9.23 33.00
N LEU A 494 -25.86 -10.02 32.71
CA LEU A 494 -24.61 -10.04 33.48
C LEU A 494 -23.93 -8.68 33.45
N ALA A 495 -23.81 -8.04 32.28
CA ALA A 495 -23.24 -6.70 32.17
C ALA A 495 -24.00 -5.68 33.03
N GLN A 496 -25.34 -5.73 33.02
CA GLN A 496 -26.19 -4.86 33.83
C GLN A 496 -25.99 -5.10 35.33
N GLN A 497 -25.90 -6.36 35.74
CA GLN A 497 -25.67 -6.73 37.13
C GLN A 497 -24.30 -6.24 37.62
N LEU A 498 -23.24 -6.40 36.80
CA LEU A 498 -21.88 -5.96 37.12
C LEU A 498 -21.71 -4.45 37.06
N PHE A 499 -22.47 -3.75 36.21
CA PHE A 499 -22.49 -2.29 36.14
C PHE A 499 -23.16 -1.68 37.38
N GLY A 500 -24.24 -2.30 37.87
CA GLY A 500 -25.10 -1.79 38.95
C GLY A 500 -24.54 -1.89 40.37
N VAL A 501 -23.24 -1.71 40.60
CA VAL A 501 -22.64 -1.81 41.94
C VAL A 501 -23.18 -0.70 42.85
N PRO A 502 -23.79 -1.03 44.01
CA PRO A 502 -24.27 -0.01 44.94
C PRO A 502 -23.13 0.84 45.50
N ARG A 503 -23.35 2.15 45.63
CA ARG A 503 -22.33 3.13 46.08
C ARG A 503 -21.66 2.81 47.43
N HIS A 504 -22.33 2.05 48.31
CA HIS A 504 -21.82 1.61 49.61
C HIS A 504 -21.08 0.26 49.57
N LYS A 505 -21.04 -0.43 48.43
CA LYS A 505 -20.39 -1.74 48.25
C LYS A 505 -19.18 -1.67 47.33
N GLN A 506 -18.33 -0.67 47.54
CA GLN A 506 -17.16 -0.42 46.67
C GLN A 506 -16.10 -1.51 46.73
N HIS A 507 -16.10 -2.34 47.79
CA HIS A 507 -15.26 -3.54 47.87
C HIS A 507 -15.53 -4.55 46.74
N LEU A 508 -16.69 -4.48 46.09
CA LEU A 508 -17.05 -5.36 44.97
C LEU A 508 -16.47 -4.90 43.62
N LEU A 509 -15.91 -3.70 43.53
CA LEU A 509 -15.41 -3.14 42.25
C LEU A 509 -14.25 -3.96 41.68
N ALA A 510 -13.29 -4.35 42.53
CA ALA A 510 -12.14 -5.15 42.09
C ALA A 510 -12.56 -6.59 41.68
N PRO A 511 -13.39 -7.33 42.44
CA PRO A 511 -13.94 -8.62 42.00
C PRO A 511 -14.76 -8.53 40.71
N HIS A 512 -15.60 -7.50 40.56
CA HIS A 512 -16.40 -7.33 39.35
C HIS A 512 -15.52 -7.00 38.15
N SER A 513 -14.50 -6.16 38.31
CA SER A 513 -13.52 -5.86 37.27
C SER A 513 -12.73 -7.12 36.86
N ARG A 514 -12.41 -8.01 37.81
CA ARG A 514 -11.79 -9.31 37.53
C ARG A 514 -12.70 -10.22 36.68
N ILE A 515 -14.01 -10.27 36.97
CA ILE A 515 -14.98 -10.99 36.12
C ILE A 515 -14.93 -10.44 34.69
N VAL A 516 -14.98 -9.10 34.54
CA VAL A 516 -14.96 -8.43 33.24
C VAL A 516 -13.66 -8.73 32.47
N ALA A 517 -12.52 -8.67 33.15
CA ALA A 517 -11.21 -8.97 32.57
C ALA A 517 -11.11 -10.41 32.08
N THR A 518 -11.66 -11.36 32.85
CA THR A 518 -11.65 -12.80 32.52
C THR A 518 -12.48 -13.09 31.26
N VAL A 519 -13.62 -12.43 31.08
CA VAL A 519 -14.51 -12.67 29.92
C VAL A 519 -14.15 -11.85 28.68
N ALA A 520 -13.44 -10.73 28.83
CA ALA A 520 -13.15 -9.79 27.74
C ALA A 520 -12.48 -10.39 26.50
N PRO A 521 -11.53 -11.36 26.62
CA PRO A 521 -10.92 -12.02 25.45
C PRO A 521 -11.92 -12.83 24.60
N TYR A 522 -13.04 -13.24 25.20
CA TYR A 522 -14.01 -14.19 24.60
C TYR A 522 -15.28 -13.50 24.12
N MET A 523 -15.66 -12.38 24.74
CA MET A 523 -16.89 -11.67 24.45
C MET A 523 -16.72 -10.17 24.71
N LYS A 524 -16.96 -9.36 23.67
CA LYS A 524 -16.82 -7.90 23.75
C LYS A 524 -18.07 -7.21 24.33
N ASP A 525 -19.21 -7.89 24.34
CA ASP A 525 -20.51 -7.31 24.73
C ASP A 525 -20.52 -6.80 26.20
N VAL A 526 -19.97 -7.58 27.14
CA VAL A 526 -19.92 -7.23 28.57
C VAL A 526 -18.97 -6.07 28.87
N PRO A 527 -17.66 -6.14 28.51
CA PRO A 527 -16.74 -5.04 28.77
C PRO A 527 -17.17 -3.74 28.07
N ASN A 528 -17.68 -3.81 26.83
CA ASN A 528 -18.14 -2.61 26.13
C ASN A 528 -19.35 -1.96 26.81
N TYR A 529 -20.33 -2.75 27.28
CA TYR A 529 -21.50 -2.21 27.97
C TYR A 529 -21.10 -1.44 29.23
N ILE A 530 -20.19 -2.02 30.03
CA ILE A 530 -19.72 -1.41 31.28
C ILE A 530 -18.86 -0.18 30.99
N MET A 531 -17.91 -0.28 30.07
CA MET A 531 -17.02 0.84 29.71
C MET A 531 -17.80 2.04 29.17
N THR A 532 -18.72 1.82 28.24
CA THR A 532 -19.56 2.90 27.70
C THR A 532 -20.47 3.50 28.77
N GLY A 533 -21.06 2.68 29.65
CA GLY A 533 -21.88 3.17 30.76
C GLY A 533 -21.08 4.05 31.73
N LEU A 534 -19.89 3.62 32.13
CA LEU A 534 -19.03 4.37 33.06
C LEU A 534 -18.49 5.65 32.43
N GLN A 535 -18.15 5.65 31.14
CA GLN A 535 -17.74 6.86 30.42
C GLN A 535 -18.90 7.87 30.29
N GLN A 536 -20.13 7.42 30.05
CA GLN A 536 -21.30 8.30 30.05
C GLN A 536 -21.59 8.87 31.44
N GLU A 537 -21.47 8.06 32.49
CA GLU A 537 -21.53 8.56 33.87
C GLU A 537 -20.43 9.61 34.11
N LEU A 538 -19.20 9.38 33.64
CA LEU A 538 -18.09 10.34 33.72
C LEU A 538 -18.39 11.67 33.02
N GLU A 539 -18.90 11.63 31.79
CA GLU A 539 -19.31 12.86 31.08
C GLU A 539 -20.40 13.65 31.82
N TYR A 540 -21.33 12.94 32.47
CA TYR A 540 -22.37 13.56 33.30
C TYR A 540 -21.77 14.17 34.57
N MET A 541 -20.84 13.46 35.22
CA MET A 541 -20.16 13.90 36.45
C MET A 541 -19.40 15.21 36.29
N LEU A 542 -18.83 15.47 35.12
CA LEU A 542 -18.10 16.70 34.80
C LEU A 542 -19.02 17.92 34.65
N LYS A 543 -20.29 17.70 34.30
CA LYS A 543 -21.29 18.76 34.10
C LYS A 543 -22.06 19.08 35.38
N GLU A 544 -22.24 18.10 36.26
CA GLU A 544 -23.09 18.19 37.44
C GLU A 544 -22.27 18.49 38.71
N LYS A 545 -22.63 19.51 39.49
CA LYS A 545 -21.87 19.89 40.71
C LYS A 545 -22.59 19.56 42.02
N ASP A 546 -23.75 18.91 41.96
CA ASP A 546 -24.54 18.51 43.13
C ASP A 546 -23.72 17.64 44.13
N PRO A 547 -23.51 18.12 45.37
CA PRO A 547 -22.83 17.37 46.42
C PRO A 547 -23.50 16.04 46.79
N VAL A 548 -24.81 15.88 46.57
CA VAL A 548 -25.55 14.63 46.90
C VAL A 548 -25.08 13.45 46.05
N LEU A 549 -24.48 13.73 44.89
CA LEU A 549 -24.03 12.70 43.95
C LEU A 549 -22.60 12.22 44.21
N ILE A 550 -21.84 12.82 45.14
CA ILE A 550 -20.42 12.52 45.35
C ILE A 550 -20.15 11.02 45.52
N GLU A 551 -20.92 10.31 46.35
CA GLU A 551 -20.73 8.87 46.56
C GLU A 551 -20.91 8.04 45.29
N ALA A 552 -21.86 8.44 44.43
CA ALA A 552 -22.07 7.78 43.13
C ALA A 552 -20.88 8.06 42.20
N LYS A 553 -20.34 9.28 42.27
CA LYS A 553 -19.17 9.67 41.49
C LYS A 553 -17.90 8.93 41.89
N VAL A 554 -17.65 8.84 43.19
CA VAL A 554 -16.53 8.09 43.76
C VAL A 554 -16.57 6.63 43.31
N ARG A 555 -17.76 6.00 43.32
CA ARG A 555 -17.93 4.64 42.79
C ARG A 555 -17.52 4.56 41.31
N THR A 556 -17.99 5.47 40.46
CA THR A 556 -17.68 5.44 39.01
C THR A 556 -16.18 5.62 38.75
N VAL A 557 -15.55 6.60 39.42
CA VAL A 557 -14.10 6.84 39.35
C VAL A 557 -13.31 5.60 39.76
N ARG A 558 -13.62 5.05 40.95
CA ARG A 558 -12.95 3.84 41.45
C ARG A 558 -13.14 2.65 40.51
N TYR A 559 -14.32 2.50 39.91
CA TYR A 559 -14.57 1.41 38.97
C TYR A 559 -13.71 1.53 37.70
N LEU A 560 -13.58 2.73 37.13
CA LEU A 560 -12.68 2.97 35.99
C LEU A 560 -11.21 2.68 36.34
N CYS A 561 -10.79 3.03 37.56
CA CYS A 561 -9.44 2.73 38.06
C CYS A 561 -9.20 1.22 38.21
N GLU A 562 -10.16 0.48 38.79
CA GLU A 562 -10.09 -0.98 38.90
C GLU A 562 -10.02 -1.66 37.52
N LEU A 563 -10.86 -1.24 36.57
CA LEU A 563 -10.82 -1.74 35.19
C LEU A 563 -9.50 -1.38 34.49
N CYS A 564 -8.87 -0.27 34.85
CA CYS A 564 -7.57 0.13 34.31
C CYS A 564 -6.45 -0.80 34.81
N LYS A 565 -6.45 -1.14 36.11
CA LYS A 565 -5.52 -2.11 36.69
C LYS A 565 -5.62 -3.48 36.02
N PHE A 566 -6.82 -3.91 35.63
CA PHE A 566 -7.06 -5.13 34.87
C PHE A 566 -6.85 -5.00 33.35
N LYS A 567 -6.34 -3.87 32.85
CA LYS A 567 -6.09 -3.61 31.42
C LYS A 567 -7.35 -3.68 30.55
N VAL A 568 -8.53 -3.52 31.14
CA VAL A 568 -9.83 -3.40 30.43
C VAL A 568 -10.11 -1.95 30.04
N CYS A 569 -9.86 -1.02 30.96
CA CYS A 569 -9.93 0.42 30.70
C CYS A 569 -8.54 0.93 30.24
N PRO A 570 -8.44 1.64 29.10
CA PRO A 570 -7.18 2.25 28.69
C PRO A 570 -6.70 3.32 29.69
N PRO A 571 -5.40 3.39 30.02
CA PRO A 571 -4.87 4.39 30.95
C PRO A 571 -5.16 5.85 30.55
N GLY A 572 -5.24 6.13 29.25
CA GLY A 572 -5.58 7.46 28.72
C GLY A 572 -6.92 7.98 29.24
N VAL A 573 -7.93 7.12 29.37
CA VAL A 573 -9.26 7.50 29.90
C VAL A 573 -9.16 7.99 31.35
N VAL A 574 -8.34 7.33 32.18
CA VAL A 574 -8.14 7.72 33.59
C VAL A 574 -7.32 9.00 33.70
N LEU A 575 -6.28 9.13 32.86
CA LEU A 575 -5.43 10.33 32.83
C LEU A 575 -6.19 11.57 32.35
N ASP A 576 -7.04 11.43 31.33
CA ASP A 576 -7.89 12.52 30.84
C ASP A 576 -8.90 12.94 31.91
N MET A 577 -9.57 11.96 32.55
CA MET A 577 -10.45 12.22 33.69
C MET A 577 -9.72 12.96 34.82
N PHE A 578 -8.53 12.50 35.21
CA PHE A 578 -7.74 13.13 36.27
C PHE A 578 -7.34 14.55 35.90
N LYS A 579 -6.91 14.76 34.65
CA LYS A 579 -6.56 16.07 34.12
C LYS A 579 -7.75 17.03 34.18
N GLU A 580 -8.93 16.62 33.75
CA GLU A 580 -10.13 17.47 33.78
C GLU A 580 -10.51 17.88 35.21
N PHE A 581 -10.37 16.97 36.19
CA PHE A 581 -10.54 17.29 37.59
C PHE A 581 -9.50 18.28 38.12
N CYS A 582 -8.25 18.20 37.64
CA CYS A 582 -7.19 19.16 37.95
C CYS A 582 -7.42 20.52 37.28
N ASP A 583 -7.97 20.55 36.07
CA ASP A 583 -8.24 21.79 35.33
C ASP A 583 -9.36 22.61 35.99
N ASP A 584 -10.40 21.97 36.53
CA ASP A 584 -11.43 22.60 37.38
C ASP A 584 -11.33 22.09 38.83
N PHE A 585 -10.27 22.48 39.54
CA PHE A 585 -9.93 22.01 40.89
C PHE A 585 -10.85 22.52 42.02
N SER A 586 -12.16 22.38 41.85
CA SER A 586 -13.17 22.62 42.87
C SER A 586 -13.04 21.63 44.04
N HIS A 587 -13.66 21.92 45.19
CA HIS A 587 -13.67 20.99 46.34
C HIS A 587 -14.18 19.59 45.94
N HIS A 588 -15.17 19.53 45.04
CA HIS A 588 -15.73 18.28 44.53
C HIS A 588 -14.70 17.51 43.69
N HIS A 589 -14.04 18.17 42.75
CA HIS A 589 -13.04 17.52 41.88
C HIS A 589 -11.75 17.17 42.63
N ALA A 590 -11.35 17.96 43.63
CA ALA A 590 -10.21 17.63 44.48
C ALA A 590 -10.42 16.31 45.26
N GLU A 591 -11.65 16.06 45.74
CA GLU A 591 -12.02 14.79 46.36
C GLU A 591 -11.95 13.62 45.36
N LEU A 592 -12.43 13.82 44.13
CA LEU A 592 -12.35 12.79 43.08
C LEU A 592 -10.92 12.52 42.64
N CYS A 593 -10.06 13.54 42.53
CA CYS A 593 -8.62 13.38 42.29
C CYS A 593 -7.96 12.49 43.35
N ALA A 594 -8.29 12.70 44.62
CA ALA A 594 -7.77 11.87 45.71
C ALA A 594 -8.17 10.40 45.54
N HIS A 595 -9.39 10.14 45.06
CA HIS A 595 -9.84 8.79 44.76
C HIS A 595 -9.15 8.15 43.56
N VAL A 596 -8.82 8.91 42.51
CA VAL A 596 -8.00 8.40 41.39
C VAL A 596 -6.64 7.96 41.92
N LEU A 597 -5.93 8.86 42.60
CA LEU A 597 -4.57 8.61 43.13
C LEU A 597 -4.50 7.49 44.17
N GLN A 598 -5.59 7.24 44.89
CA GLN A 598 -5.68 6.11 45.82
C GLN A 598 -5.96 4.77 45.13
N SER A 599 -6.52 4.78 43.92
CA SER A 599 -7.09 3.57 43.30
C SER A 599 -6.25 3.00 42.18
N CYS A 600 -5.50 3.83 41.44
CA CYS A 600 -4.61 3.39 40.36
C CYS A 600 -3.42 4.33 40.13
#